data_AF-A0A9D0LZ92-F1
#
_entry.id   AF-A0A9D0LZ92-F1
#
_cell.length_a   1.000
_cell.length_b   1.000
_cell.length_c   1.000
_cell.angle_alpha   90.00
_cell.angle_beta   90.00
_cell.angle_gamma   90.00
#
_symmetry.space_group_name_H-M   'P 1'
#
loop_
_entity.id
_entity.type
_entity.pdbx_description
1 polymer ?
#
loop_
_entity_poly.entity_id
_entity_poly.type
_entity_poly.pdbx_seq_one_letter_code
_entity_poly.pdbx_strand_id
1 'polypeptide(L)'
;MIPFILWATDPEPTVNETKPDAKEQSVQKHFYAPDEVSEAGITLKNELADINASLVPSKEVADTEAALPAYIEALEAMRSKIADSGLHDVSIKALTRGLEQAQVYADELDGYEKTLQDEIDVHKHAIEKLKAVEDIWVATLQNAVSENAPDAIVERINKTLVNIALVRDTAKHSYDKVLTFMDMAVAEHQKLETVMKEARQQRTDLESRLFVRDSEPLMDALMQSHFEVGAFLTALGRTFNDIRQTYFAFYKNNRDSFALHLVATLFILSVMLYLYIKERRGTLFIKYDDSIRGSLSFVRSPVAATVVLSVLIIAAIYPERPAAVAYFNVLIALMALLCIIYRSADRKLMGYAFLLAVMFAIGDLVNQVIGFEAEIRLIWFILTLVLMLALFTIFRPGGLLEHYEPKRWLKLVLRLGPLAIFLLAVSLLANLFGYYHLSHKLSNATLISLTIFMAFGVIAMVLGGLITMFVRRRSLESKHLLESYALQIENNLKFIVNGFLVLYWLYLVFKQFEISNFVAEWFAELMAMSWQIGDVTIS
;
A
#
# COMPACT_ATOMS: atom_id res chain seq x y z
N MET A 1 -12.09 -8.74 12.57
CA MET A 1 -13.15 -8.75 13.61
C MET A 1 -13.06 -10.10 14.35
N ILE A 2 -12.38 -10.10 15.53
CA ILE A 2 -12.46 -10.98 16.75
C ILE A 2 -12.24 -12.52 16.59
N PRO A 3 -11.69 -13.27 17.59
CA PRO A 3 -11.17 -12.94 18.95
C PRO A 3 -9.68 -13.33 19.16
N PHE A 4 -8.84 -12.77 20.05
CA PHE A 4 -8.91 -12.46 21.49
C PHE A 4 -9.29 -13.63 22.41
N ILE A 5 -8.30 -14.44 22.80
CA ILE A 5 -8.42 -15.45 23.85
C ILE A 5 -7.76 -14.89 25.11
N LEU A 6 -8.59 -14.71 26.15
CA LEU A 6 -8.20 -14.39 27.52
C LEU A 6 -8.68 -15.53 28.43
N TRP A 7 -7.86 -15.81 29.45
CA TRP A 7 -8.16 -16.51 30.70
C TRP A 7 -8.21 -18.05 30.71
N ALA A 8 -7.16 -18.64 31.29
CA ALA A 8 -7.28 -19.83 32.12
C ALA A 8 -6.93 -19.42 33.56
N THR A 9 -7.84 -19.78 34.46
CA THR A 9 -7.85 -19.56 35.90
C THR A 9 -6.86 -20.49 36.61
N ASP A 10 -5.93 -19.92 37.38
CA ASP A 10 -5.13 -20.68 38.34
C ASP A 10 -5.99 -21.04 39.57
N PRO A 11 -5.86 -22.26 40.13
CA PRO A 11 -6.52 -22.65 41.37
C PRO A 11 -5.76 -22.14 42.60
N GLU A 12 -6.52 -21.90 43.67
CA GLU A 12 -6.08 -21.47 45.00
C GLU A 12 -4.87 -22.25 45.54
N PRO A 13 -3.94 -21.57 46.27
CA PRO A 13 -2.85 -22.25 46.93
C PRO A 13 -3.32 -22.91 48.23
N THR A 14 -3.08 -24.22 48.34
CA THR A 14 -3.15 -24.94 49.61
C THR A 14 -2.16 -24.36 50.62
N VAL A 15 -2.68 -23.87 51.73
CA VAL A 15 -1.94 -23.51 52.94
C VAL A 15 -1.23 -24.78 53.44
N ASN A 16 0.09 -24.77 53.45
CA ASN A 16 0.89 -25.72 54.21
C ASN A 16 1.82 -24.94 55.13
N GLU A 17 1.54 -25.02 56.42
CA GLU A 17 2.31 -24.43 57.50
C GLU A 17 3.71 -25.05 57.55
N THR A 18 4.74 -24.25 57.24
CA THR A 18 6.09 -24.51 57.72
C THR A 18 6.60 -23.27 58.44
N LYS A 19 6.97 -23.48 59.71
CA LYS A 19 7.59 -22.52 60.63
C LYS A 19 8.77 -21.78 59.97
N PRO A 20 8.98 -20.50 60.32
CA PRO A 20 10.09 -19.72 59.79
C PRO A 20 11.38 -20.10 60.53
N ASP A 21 12.27 -20.83 59.85
CA ASP A 21 13.69 -20.76 60.17
C ASP A 21 14.20 -19.43 59.60
N ALA A 22 14.22 -18.41 60.46
CA ALA A 22 14.88 -17.15 60.22
C ALA A 22 16.39 -17.40 60.12
N LYS A 23 16.85 -17.78 58.92
CA LYS A 23 18.19 -17.40 58.48
C LYS A 23 18.05 -16.03 57.85
N GLU A 24 18.42 -15.01 58.63
CA GLU A 24 18.90 -13.74 58.09
C GLU A 24 19.97 -14.06 57.05
N GLN A 25 19.58 -14.15 55.78
CA GLN A 25 20.49 -13.88 54.69
C GLN A 25 20.77 -12.38 54.79
N SER A 26 21.85 -12.06 55.51
CA SER A 26 22.49 -10.76 55.42
C SER A 26 22.76 -10.54 53.92
N VAL A 27 21.96 -9.70 53.28
CA VAL A 27 22.32 -9.12 51.99
C VAL A 27 23.66 -8.45 52.27
N GLN A 28 24.74 -9.07 51.82
CA GLN A 28 26.06 -8.44 51.81
C GLN A 28 25.88 -7.19 50.95
N LYS A 29 25.66 -6.04 51.61
CA LYS A 29 25.67 -4.75 50.94
C LYS A 29 27.04 -4.64 50.30
N HIS A 30 27.09 -4.65 48.99
CA HIS A 30 28.33 -4.40 48.28
C HIS A 30 28.68 -2.93 48.52
N PHE A 31 29.77 -2.67 49.23
CA PHE A 31 30.31 -1.35 49.51
C PHE A 31 31.81 -1.39 49.32
N TYR A 32 32.42 -0.25 49.02
CA TYR A 32 33.87 -0.15 48.84
C TYR A 32 34.56 0.04 50.20
N ALA A 33 35.67 -0.65 50.41
CA ALA A 33 36.51 -0.38 51.57
C ALA A 33 37.18 1.01 51.44
N PRO A 34 37.55 1.69 52.54
CA PRO A 34 38.09 3.06 52.50
C PRO A 34 39.31 3.26 51.56
N ASP A 35 40.13 2.23 51.38
CA ASP A 35 41.28 2.21 50.48
C ASP A 35 40.90 2.05 48.99
N GLU A 36 39.77 1.41 48.70
CA GLU A 36 39.24 1.19 47.34
C GLU A 36 38.45 2.38 46.79
N VAL A 37 37.93 3.26 47.66
CA VAL A 37 37.14 4.45 47.30
C VAL A 37 37.82 5.30 46.23
N SER A 38 39.16 5.34 46.24
CA SER A 38 39.92 6.15 45.31
C SER A 38 39.90 5.63 43.87
N GLU A 39 40.01 4.32 43.69
CA GLU A 39 39.99 3.68 42.38
C GLU A 39 38.54 3.59 41.87
N ALA A 40 37.62 3.14 42.73
CA ALA A 40 36.19 3.07 42.43
C ALA A 40 35.62 4.42 41.99
N GLY A 41 36.03 5.52 42.63
CA GLY A 41 35.60 6.86 42.26
C GLY A 41 36.10 7.34 40.89
N ILE A 42 37.25 6.84 40.41
CA ILE A 42 37.75 7.17 39.06
C ILE A 42 36.97 6.38 38.01
N THR A 43 36.76 5.09 38.24
CA THR A 43 35.97 4.23 37.35
C THR A 43 34.55 4.76 37.21
N LEU A 44 33.91 5.10 38.33
CA LEU A 44 32.57 5.68 38.30
C LEU A 44 32.54 7.03 37.57
N LYS A 45 33.56 7.87 37.69
CA LYS A 45 33.59 9.14 36.95
C LYS A 45 33.52 8.92 35.43
N ASN A 46 34.22 7.90 34.91
CA ASN A 46 34.15 7.54 33.49
C ASN A 46 32.78 6.96 33.13
N GLU A 47 32.24 6.09 33.97
CA GLU A 47 30.90 5.52 33.76
C GLU A 47 29.79 6.59 33.77
N LEU A 48 29.87 7.58 34.67
CA LEU A 48 28.96 8.73 34.69
C LEU A 48 29.10 9.58 33.43
N ALA A 49 30.31 9.71 32.87
CA ALA A 49 30.53 10.42 31.61
C ALA A 49 29.91 9.67 30.42
N ASP A 50 30.04 8.34 30.38
CA ASP A 50 29.43 7.49 29.35
C ASP A 50 27.89 7.55 29.42
N ILE A 51 27.31 7.45 30.63
CA ILE A 51 25.88 7.61 30.84
C ILE A 51 25.43 9.00 30.39
N ASN A 52 26.15 10.05 30.79
CA ASN A 52 25.80 11.41 30.39
C ASN A 52 25.89 11.63 28.88
N ALA A 53 26.81 10.95 28.19
CA ALA A 53 26.89 10.97 26.73
C ALA A 53 25.70 10.26 26.07
N SER A 54 25.18 9.17 26.66
CA SER A 54 23.98 8.49 26.15
C SER A 54 22.67 9.22 26.45
N LEU A 55 22.68 10.24 27.33
CA LEU A 55 21.51 11.08 27.60
C LEU A 55 21.38 12.26 26.61
N VAL A 56 22.39 12.47 25.77
CA VAL A 56 22.30 13.45 24.68
C VAL A 56 21.39 12.87 23.60
N PRO A 57 20.31 13.56 23.22
CA PRO A 57 19.37 13.06 22.23
C PRO A 57 20.11 12.68 20.95
N SER A 58 19.80 11.49 20.42
CA SER A 58 20.25 11.13 19.09
C SER A 58 19.74 12.17 18.08
N LYS A 59 20.42 12.27 16.93
CA LYS A 59 20.00 13.20 15.87
C LYS A 59 18.55 12.93 15.44
N GLU A 60 18.16 11.66 15.38
CA GLU A 60 16.82 11.24 14.99
C GLU A 60 15.75 11.68 16.00
N VAL A 61 16.06 11.60 17.30
CA VAL A 61 15.18 12.11 18.37
C VAL A 61 15.08 13.63 18.30
N ALA A 62 16.21 14.34 18.14
CA ALA A 62 16.19 15.80 18.03
C ALA A 62 15.43 16.29 16.78
N ASP A 63 15.58 15.62 15.65
CA ASP A 63 14.83 15.90 14.43
C ASP A 63 13.33 15.63 14.64
N THR A 64 12.97 14.55 15.36
CA THR A 64 11.57 14.21 15.72
C THR A 64 10.94 15.25 16.64
N GLU A 65 11.62 15.63 17.74
CA GLU A 65 11.14 16.65 18.67
C GLU A 65 10.89 18.00 17.98
N ALA A 66 11.73 18.35 17.00
CA ALA A 66 11.59 19.59 16.23
C ALA A 66 10.45 19.52 15.20
N ALA A 67 10.23 18.36 14.57
CA ALA A 67 9.25 18.17 13.52
C ALA A 67 7.83 17.95 14.05
N LEU A 68 7.68 17.23 15.18
CA LEU A 68 6.40 16.77 15.69
C LEU A 68 5.37 17.90 15.90
N PRO A 69 5.69 19.07 16.49
CA PRO A 69 4.71 20.14 16.66
C PRO A 69 4.12 20.66 15.34
N ALA A 70 4.97 20.87 14.33
CA ALA A 70 4.53 21.29 13.00
C ALA A 70 3.73 20.19 12.29
N TYR A 71 4.08 18.93 12.56
CA TYR A 71 3.36 17.77 12.06
C TYR A 71 1.93 17.69 12.61
N ILE A 72 1.76 17.93 13.91
CA ILE A 72 0.46 17.97 14.58
C ILE A 72 -0.42 19.07 13.99
N GLU A 73 0.13 20.27 13.74
CA GLU A 73 -0.63 21.37 13.11
C GLU A 73 -1.12 20.99 11.70
N ALA A 74 -0.27 20.33 10.90
CA ALA A 74 -0.64 19.85 9.59
C ALA A 74 -1.72 18.75 9.65
N LEU A 75 -1.64 17.87 10.65
CA LEU A 75 -2.61 16.80 10.90
C LEU A 75 -3.96 17.39 11.30
N GLU A 76 -3.99 18.42 12.13
CA GLU A 76 -5.23 19.11 12.53
C GLU A 76 -5.92 19.80 11.35
N ALA A 77 -5.14 20.49 10.50
CA ALA A 77 -5.67 21.09 9.26
C ALA A 77 -6.22 20.03 8.29
N MET A 78 -5.59 18.85 8.22
CA MET A 78 -6.07 17.72 7.41
C MET A 78 -7.34 17.11 8.00
N ARG A 79 -7.40 16.90 9.32
CA ARG A 79 -8.61 16.43 10.02
C ARG A 79 -9.79 17.37 9.84
N SER A 80 -9.57 18.68 9.92
CA SER A 80 -10.61 19.68 9.62
C SER A 80 -11.15 19.48 8.20
N LYS A 81 -10.30 19.27 7.21
CA LYS A 81 -10.75 19.00 5.83
C LYS A 81 -11.59 17.73 5.71
N ILE A 82 -11.26 16.66 6.44
CA ILE A 82 -12.06 15.43 6.46
C ILE A 82 -13.42 15.68 7.14
N ALA A 83 -13.42 16.37 8.28
CA ALA A 83 -14.62 16.69 9.04
C ALA A 83 -15.56 17.66 8.29
N ASP A 84 -14.99 18.72 7.70
CA ASP A 84 -15.70 19.73 6.90
C ASP A 84 -16.26 19.13 5.61
N SER A 85 -15.53 18.17 5.02
CA SER A 85 -16.09 17.37 3.93
C SER A 85 -17.39 16.71 4.43
N GLY A 86 -17.37 16.00 5.55
CA GLY A 86 -18.52 15.25 6.09
C GLY A 86 -19.84 16.01 6.32
N LEU A 87 -19.88 17.35 6.24
CA LEU A 87 -21.06 18.17 6.51
C LEU A 87 -21.92 18.49 5.26
N HIS A 88 -21.38 18.41 4.04
CA HIS A 88 -22.11 18.73 2.81
C HIS A 88 -21.67 17.87 1.62
N ASP A 89 -22.60 17.05 1.10
CA ASP A 89 -22.57 16.40 -0.23
C ASP A 89 -21.21 15.83 -0.70
N VAL A 90 -20.66 14.87 0.05
CA VAL A 90 -19.30 14.38 -0.20
C VAL A 90 -19.28 13.24 -1.20
N SER A 91 -18.46 13.36 -2.24
CA SER A 91 -18.11 12.21 -3.07
C SER A 91 -17.30 11.17 -2.25
N ILE A 92 -17.68 9.89 -2.33
CA ILE A 92 -16.95 8.73 -1.77
C ILE A 92 -15.42 8.80 -2.02
N LYS A 93 -15.00 9.45 -3.11
CA LYS A 93 -13.59 9.66 -3.47
C LYS A 93 -12.89 10.71 -2.61
N ALA A 94 -13.55 11.79 -2.21
CA ALA A 94 -12.96 12.77 -1.29
C ALA A 94 -12.69 12.13 0.08
N LEU A 95 -13.63 11.33 0.59
CA LEU A 95 -13.43 10.51 1.79
C LEU A 95 -12.27 9.52 1.60
N THR A 96 -12.21 8.82 0.46
CA THR A 96 -11.12 7.87 0.17
C THR A 96 -9.75 8.55 0.12
N ARG A 97 -9.65 9.71 -0.53
CA ARG A 97 -8.40 10.50 -0.57
C ARG A 97 -8.00 11.01 0.80
N GLY A 98 -8.98 11.49 1.58
CA GLY A 98 -8.77 11.87 2.97
C GLY A 98 -8.25 10.70 3.81
N LEU A 99 -8.81 9.50 3.64
CA LEU A 99 -8.35 8.29 4.31
C LEU A 99 -6.95 7.85 3.88
N GLU A 100 -6.62 7.92 2.59
CA GLU A 100 -5.27 7.63 2.09
C GLU A 100 -4.25 8.63 2.65
N GLN A 101 -4.61 9.91 2.67
CA GLN A 101 -3.76 10.94 3.26
C GLN A 101 -3.60 10.73 4.77
N ALA A 102 -4.67 10.44 5.49
CA ALA A 102 -4.66 10.12 6.91
C ALA A 102 -3.79 8.90 7.23
N GLN A 103 -3.78 7.87 6.38
CA GLN A 103 -2.91 6.71 6.57
C GLN A 103 -1.44 7.09 6.53
N VAL A 104 -1.03 7.94 5.57
CA VAL A 104 0.35 8.46 5.53
C VAL A 104 0.71 9.22 6.81
N TYR A 105 -0.26 9.90 7.42
CA TYR A 105 -0.03 10.56 8.72
C TYR A 105 0.12 9.58 9.89
N ALA A 106 -0.63 8.48 9.87
CA ALA A 106 -0.52 7.42 10.87
C ALA A 106 0.83 6.71 10.79
N ASP A 107 1.28 6.37 9.57
CA ASP A 107 2.54 5.64 9.36
C ASP A 107 3.77 6.45 9.83
N GLU A 108 3.74 7.78 9.67
CA GLU A 108 4.81 8.66 10.17
C GLU A 108 4.75 8.81 11.70
N LEU A 109 3.55 8.90 12.30
CA LEU A 109 3.38 8.93 13.75
C LEU A 109 3.90 7.63 14.40
N ASP A 110 3.63 6.47 13.79
CA ASP A 110 4.21 5.19 14.19
C ASP A 110 5.75 5.24 14.20
N GLY A 111 6.34 5.89 13.18
CA GLY A 111 7.77 6.14 13.11
C GLY A 111 8.28 6.96 14.29
N TYR A 112 7.63 8.09 14.60
CA TYR A 112 7.98 8.95 15.73
C TYR A 112 7.80 8.23 17.07
N GLU A 113 6.68 7.54 17.29
CA GLU A 113 6.41 6.76 18.50
C GLU A 113 7.51 5.72 18.74
N LYS A 114 7.93 5.01 17.69
CA LYS A 114 9.02 4.04 17.80
C LYS A 114 10.35 4.69 18.19
N THR A 115 10.73 5.78 17.54
CA THR A 115 11.97 6.51 17.87
C THR A 115 11.96 7.05 19.30
N LEU A 116 10.81 7.57 19.76
CA LEU A 116 10.65 8.07 21.13
C LEU A 116 10.66 6.93 22.16
N GLN A 117 10.03 5.78 21.86
CA GLN A 117 10.05 4.60 22.72
C GLN A 117 11.46 4.07 22.94
N ASP A 118 12.25 3.97 21.87
CA ASP A 118 13.64 3.50 21.94
C ASP A 118 14.47 4.42 22.87
N GLU A 119 14.27 5.74 22.78
CA GLU A 119 14.94 6.72 23.65
C GLU A 119 14.46 6.66 25.11
N ILE A 120 13.16 6.47 25.34
CA ILE A 120 12.58 6.24 26.68
C ILE A 120 13.25 5.03 27.36
N ASP A 121 13.45 3.94 26.62
CA ASP A 121 14.09 2.73 27.14
C ASP A 121 15.56 2.96 27.50
N VAL A 122 16.30 3.74 26.69
CA VAL A 122 17.67 4.17 27.01
C VAL A 122 17.72 4.97 28.30
N HIS A 123 16.84 5.97 28.45
CA HIS A 123 16.80 6.82 29.65
C HIS A 123 16.37 6.03 30.90
N LYS A 124 15.40 5.13 30.77
CA LYS A 124 14.96 4.25 31.86
C LYS A 124 16.09 3.36 32.35
N HIS A 125 16.84 2.75 31.43
CA HIS A 125 18.00 1.92 31.77
C HIS A 125 19.09 2.74 32.50
N ALA A 126 19.37 3.96 32.04
CA ALA A 126 20.31 4.87 32.69
C ALA A 126 19.88 5.22 34.13
N ILE A 127 18.60 5.52 34.35
CA ILE A 127 18.04 5.83 35.67
C ILE A 127 18.18 4.62 36.62
N GLU A 128 17.85 3.42 36.15
CA GLU A 128 17.97 2.18 36.92
C GLU A 128 19.44 1.91 37.32
N LYS A 129 20.37 2.09 36.38
CA LYS A 129 21.81 1.93 36.63
C LYS A 129 22.34 2.94 37.66
N LEU A 130 21.96 4.22 37.53
CA LEU A 130 22.36 5.29 38.46
C LEU A 130 21.80 5.07 39.87
N LYS A 131 20.62 4.45 39.99
CA LYS A 131 20.04 4.07 41.28
C LYS A 131 20.84 2.94 41.94
N ALA A 132 21.18 1.89 41.19
CA ALA A 132 21.99 0.79 41.71
C ALA A 132 23.38 1.28 42.19
N VAL A 133 24.00 2.18 41.43
CA VAL A 133 25.28 2.81 41.82
C VAL A 133 25.12 3.68 43.06
N GLU A 134 24.07 4.50 43.15
CA GLU A 134 23.80 5.30 44.36
C GLU A 134 23.67 4.42 45.61
N ASP A 135 22.92 3.32 45.54
CA ASP A 135 22.71 2.42 46.68
C ASP A 135 24.05 1.87 47.21
N ILE A 136 25.00 1.55 46.33
CA ILE A 136 26.37 1.11 46.68
C ILE A 136 27.15 2.25 47.37
N TRP A 137 27.09 3.47 46.83
CA TRP A 137 27.85 4.60 47.37
C TRP A 137 27.26 5.13 48.69
N VAL A 138 25.94 5.03 48.89
CA VAL A 138 25.29 5.30 50.17
C VAL A 138 25.71 4.27 51.22
N ALA A 139 25.78 2.97 50.86
CA ALA A 139 26.31 1.94 51.75
C ALA A 139 27.80 2.16 52.06
N THR A 140 28.59 2.61 51.09
CA THR A 140 30.01 2.97 51.25
C THR A 140 30.18 4.14 52.22
N LEU A 141 29.32 5.16 52.16
CA LEU A 141 29.32 6.27 53.13
C LEU A 141 29.02 5.77 54.55
N GLN A 142 28.00 4.92 54.71
CA GLN A 142 27.63 4.34 56.00
C GLN A 142 28.80 3.56 56.61
N ASN A 143 29.50 2.75 55.80
CA ASN A 143 30.66 1.98 56.25
C ASN A 143 31.83 2.90 56.65
N ALA A 144 32.18 3.86 55.80
CA ALA A 144 33.30 4.79 56.05
C ALA A 144 33.11 5.60 57.34
N VAL A 145 31.88 6.02 57.65
CA VAL A 145 31.55 6.70 58.92
C VAL A 145 31.68 5.74 60.11
N SER A 146 31.21 4.49 59.96
CA SER A 146 31.29 3.50 61.04
C SER A 146 32.72 3.07 61.39
N GLU A 147 33.63 3.10 60.41
CA GLU A 147 35.04 2.75 60.57
C GLU A 147 35.93 3.94 60.96
N ASN A 148 35.37 5.13 61.19
CA ASN A 148 36.12 6.38 61.43
C ASN A 148 37.16 6.68 60.34
N ALA A 149 36.77 6.52 59.07
CA ALA A 149 37.64 6.86 57.95
C ALA A 149 38.04 8.36 57.98
N PRO A 150 39.21 8.74 57.43
CA PRO A 150 39.65 10.13 57.39
C PRO A 150 38.64 11.06 56.69
N ASP A 151 38.50 12.29 57.17
CA ASP A 151 37.54 13.29 56.63
C ASP A 151 37.66 13.47 55.11
N ALA A 152 38.88 13.38 54.56
CA ALA A 152 39.13 13.50 53.12
C ALA A 152 38.45 12.38 52.30
N ILE A 153 38.31 11.17 52.85
CA ILE A 153 37.61 10.05 52.20
C ILE A 153 36.11 10.28 52.24
N VAL A 154 35.58 10.72 53.39
CA VAL A 154 34.16 11.04 53.56
C VAL A 154 33.74 12.20 52.63
N GLU A 155 34.56 13.25 52.52
CA GLU A 155 34.32 14.37 51.60
C GLU A 155 34.29 13.90 50.14
N ARG A 156 35.19 12.97 49.77
CA ARG A 156 35.23 12.40 48.42
C ARG A 156 33.99 11.57 48.09
N ILE A 157 33.54 10.72 49.01
CA ILE A 157 32.30 9.93 48.86
C ILE A 157 31.10 10.86 48.65
N ASN A 158 30.98 11.92 49.47
CA ASN A 158 29.91 12.91 49.33
C ASN A 158 29.95 13.62 47.98
N LYS A 159 31.14 14.04 47.49
CA LYS A 159 31.28 14.61 46.14
C LYS A 159 30.83 13.63 45.05
N THR A 160 31.15 12.35 45.18
CA THR A 160 30.70 11.32 44.24
C THR A 160 29.17 11.17 44.25
N LEU A 161 28.55 11.12 45.44
CA LEU A 161 27.09 11.07 45.58
C LEU A 161 26.40 12.28 44.94
N VAL A 162 26.96 13.49 45.10
CA VAL A 162 26.47 14.71 44.43
C VAL A 162 26.55 14.58 42.90
N ASN A 163 27.64 14.04 42.37
CA ASN A 163 27.78 13.82 40.93
C ASN A 163 26.77 12.78 40.39
N ILE A 164 26.56 11.68 41.12
CA ILE A 164 25.55 10.67 40.75
C ILE A 164 24.15 11.31 40.72
N ALA A 165 23.81 12.10 41.75
CA ALA A 165 22.53 12.81 41.83
C ALA A 165 22.32 13.75 40.65
N LEU A 166 23.34 14.54 40.27
CA LEU A 166 23.28 15.46 39.13
C LEU A 166 22.98 14.73 37.81
N VAL A 167 23.67 13.62 37.54
CA VAL A 167 23.45 12.83 36.32
C VAL A 167 22.08 12.16 36.35
N ARG A 168 21.60 11.71 37.52
CA ARG A 168 20.25 11.14 37.67
C ARG A 168 19.17 12.18 37.40
N ASP A 169 19.31 13.38 37.94
CA ASP A 169 18.33 14.45 37.73
C ASP A 169 18.30 14.87 36.27
N THR A 170 19.46 14.89 35.60
CA THR A 170 19.55 15.09 34.14
C THR A 170 18.84 13.97 33.37
N ALA A 171 19.07 12.70 33.73
CA ALA A 171 18.43 11.55 33.10
C ALA A 171 16.91 11.57 33.26
N LYS A 172 16.41 11.90 34.46
CA LYS A 172 14.99 12.06 34.73
C LYS A 172 14.39 13.21 33.92
N HIS A 173 15.09 14.34 33.85
CA HIS A 173 14.59 15.47 33.06
C HIS A 173 14.49 15.15 31.57
N SER A 174 15.49 14.47 31.00
CA SER A 174 15.42 13.98 29.61
C SER A 174 14.30 12.95 29.43
N TYR A 175 14.15 12.01 30.37
CA TYR A 175 13.05 11.03 30.37
C TYR A 175 11.68 11.70 30.35
N ASP A 176 11.41 12.63 31.26
CA ASP A 176 10.12 13.33 31.36
C ASP A 176 9.81 14.13 30.09
N LYS A 177 10.85 14.72 29.47
CA LYS A 177 10.74 15.46 28.22
C LYS A 177 10.35 14.54 27.05
N VAL A 178 11.07 13.43 26.85
CA VAL A 178 10.76 12.47 25.78
C VAL A 178 9.38 11.84 25.99
N LEU A 179 9.02 11.54 27.25
CA LEU A 179 7.70 11.02 27.59
C LEU A 179 6.58 12.01 27.23
N THR A 180 6.80 13.31 27.40
CA THR A 180 5.82 14.34 26.98
C THR A 180 5.59 14.31 25.46
N PHE A 181 6.64 14.17 24.65
CA PHE A 181 6.49 14.04 23.19
C PHE A 181 5.83 12.72 22.79
N MET A 182 6.12 11.64 23.51
CA MET A 182 5.47 10.34 23.32
C MET A 182 3.96 10.44 23.58
N ASP A 183 3.57 11.04 24.71
CA ASP A 183 2.15 11.25 25.06
C ASP A 183 1.43 12.09 24.00
N MET A 184 2.10 13.11 23.43
CA MET A 184 1.56 13.91 22.34
C MET A 184 1.36 13.09 21.06
N ALA A 185 2.35 12.28 20.65
CA ALA A 185 2.27 11.46 19.45
C ALA A 185 1.13 10.43 19.56
N VAL A 186 1.08 9.70 20.67
CA VAL A 186 0.04 8.68 20.96
C VAL A 186 -1.36 9.32 20.99
N ALA A 187 -1.51 10.49 21.61
CA ALA A 187 -2.79 11.18 21.66
C ALA A 187 -3.28 11.60 20.27
N GLU A 188 -2.40 12.10 19.41
CA GLU A 188 -2.76 12.46 18.03
C GLU A 188 -3.02 11.25 17.15
N HIS A 189 -2.29 10.15 17.34
CA HIS A 189 -2.55 8.89 16.66
C HIS A 189 -3.96 8.37 17.00
N GLN A 190 -4.35 8.33 18.28
CA GLN A 190 -5.70 7.90 18.69
C GLN A 190 -6.82 8.78 18.10
N LYS A 191 -6.60 10.10 18.05
CA LYS A 191 -7.55 11.03 17.39
C LYS A 191 -7.66 10.75 15.90
N LEU A 192 -6.53 10.51 15.24
CA LEU A 192 -6.48 10.19 13.81
C LEU A 192 -7.22 8.89 13.50
N GLU A 193 -6.98 7.82 14.27
CA GLU A 193 -7.71 6.55 14.12
C GLU A 193 -9.22 6.72 14.25
N THR A 194 -9.66 7.56 15.19
CA THR A 194 -11.09 7.86 15.40
C THR A 194 -11.70 8.53 14.17
N VAL A 195 -11.05 9.56 13.63
CA VAL A 195 -11.48 10.25 12.40
C VAL A 195 -11.50 9.29 11.20
N MET A 196 -10.48 8.45 11.06
CA MET A 196 -10.43 7.46 9.98
C MET A 196 -11.55 6.42 10.10
N LYS A 197 -11.89 5.99 11.33
CA LYS A 197 -13.00 5.08 11.59
C LYS A 197 -14.34 5.72 11.21
N GLU A 198 -14.58 6.96 11.62
CA GLU A 198 -15.80 7.71 11.28
C GLU A 198 -15.91 7.93 9.77
N ALA A 199 -14.84 8.33 9.09
CA ALA A 199 -14.82 8.50 7.64
C ALA A 199 -15.04 7.19 6.87
N ARG A 200 -14.50 6.05 7.37
CA ARG A 200 -14.78 4.72 6.80
C ARG A 200 -16.24 4.33 6.97
N GLN A 201 -16.84 4.63 8.13
CA GLN A 201 -18.26 4.38 8.38
C GLN A 201 -19.14 5.21 7.44
N GLN A 202 -18.89 6.52 7.36
CA GLN A 202 -19.60 7.41 6.42
C GLN A 202 -19.49 6.95 4.98
N ARG A 203 -18.30 6.48 4.55
CA ARG A 203 -18.11 5.91 3.22
C ARG A 203 -19.01 4.70 3.01
N THR A 204 -19.06 3.80 3.98
CA THR A 204 -19.89 2.58 3.92
C THR A 204 -21.39 2.93 3.86
N ASP A 205 -21.80 3.95 4.63
CA ASP A 205 -23.17 4.45 4.63
C ASP A 205 -23.55 5.08 3.27
N LEU A 206 -22.64 5.84 2.65
CA LEU A 206 -22.83 6.38 1.30
C LEU A 206 -22.88 5.28 0.24
N GLU A 207 -22.01 4.27 0.35
CA GLU A 207 -22.01 3.09 -0.54
C GLU A 207 -23.32 2.28 -0.40
N SER A 208 -23.93 2.23 0.79
CA SER A 208 -25.22 1.54 0.99
C SER A 208 -26.40 2.24 0.30
N ARG A 209 -26.25 3.51 -0.09
CA ARG A 209 -27.30 4.35 -0.69
C ARG A 209 -27.27 4.36 -2.22
N LEU A 210 -26.58 3.41 -2.86
CA LEU A 210 -26.48 3.33 -4.33
C LEU A 210 -27.84 3.36 -5.06
N PHE A 211 -28.91 2.81 -4.47
CA PHE A 211 -30.25 2.79 -5.08
C PHE A 211 -31.15 3.96 -4.65
N VAL A 212 -30.60 4.92 -3.90
CA VAL A 212 -31.30 6.14 -3.50
C VAL A 212 -30.91 7.25 -4.46
N ARG A 213 -31.88 8.11 -4.79
CA ARG A 213 -31.61 9.31 -5.59
C ARG A 213 -30.72 10.25 -4.76
N ASP A 214 -29.49 10.44 -5.22
CA ASP A 214 -28.43 11.19 -4.57
C ASP A 214 -28.22 12.59 -5.18
N SER A 215 -28.85 12.87 -6.32
CA SER A 215 -28.70 14.14 -7.00
C SER A 215 -29.96 14.57 -7.74
N GLU A 216 -30.00 15.84 -8.16
CA GLU A 216 -30.99 16.30 -9.11
C GLU A 216 -30.78 15.64 -10.48
N PRO A 217 -31.85 15.47 -11.29
CA PRO A 217 -31.76 15.00 -12.66
C PRO A 217 -30.72 15.80 -13.43
N LEU A 218 -30.00 15.12 -14.33
CA LEU A 218 -28.86 15.73 -15.02
C LEU A 218 -29.24 17.03 -15.73
N MET A 219 -30.44 17.10 -16.31
CA MET A 219 -30.91 18.30 -17.01
C MET A 219 -31.14 19.48 -16.06
N ASP A 220 -31.74 19.22 -14.88
CA ASP A 220 -31.99 20.27 -13.88
C ASP A 220 -30.67 20.80 -13.31
N ALA A 221 -29.73 19.90 -13.01
CA ALA A 221 -28.39 20.26 -12.55
C ALA A 221 -27.62 21.10 -13.58
N LEU A 222 -27.73 20.77 -14.88
CA LEU A 222 -27.08 21.53 -15.95
C LEU A 222 -27.72 22.91 -16.17
N MET A 223 -29.04 23.02 -16.02
CA MET A 223 -29.74 24.31 -16.14
C MET A 223 -29.39 25.28 -15.01
N GLN A 224 -29.11 24.74 -13.81
CA GLN A 224 -28.69 25.53 -12.65
C GLN A 224 -27.18 25.81 -12.65
N SER A 225 -26.37 24.96 -13.30
CA SER A 225 -24.93 25.19 -13.40
C SER A 225 -24.59 26.35 -14.34
N HIS A 226 -23.88 27.35 -13.83
CA HIS A 226 -23.22 28.36 -14.66
C HIS A 226 -21.84 27.83 -15.06
N PHE A 227 -21.79 27.00 -16.11
CA PHE A 227 -20.53 26.36 -16.51
C PHE A 227 -19.50 27.39 -17.04
N GLU A 228 -18.50 27.68 -16.22
CA GLU A 228 -17.34 28.48 -16.62
C GLU A 228 -16.19 27.59 -17.09
N VAL A 229 -16.09 27.39 -18.41
CA VAL A 229 -15.03 26.57 -19.05
C VAL A 229 -13.63 26.95 -18.56
N GLY A 230 -13.36 28.26 -18.43
CA GLY A 230 -12.06 28.76 -17.95
C GLY A 230 -11.72 28.35 -16.52
N ALA A 231 -12.72 28.35 -15.63
CA ALA A 231 -12.57 27.91 -14.25
C ALA A 231 -12.32 26.39 -14.19
N PHE A 232 -13.07 25.61 -14.96
CA PHE A 232 -12.88 24.16 -15.05
C PHE A 232 -11.51 23.75 -15.59
N LEU A 233 -11.03 24.40 -16.66
CA LEU A 233 -9.68 24.17 -17.19
C LEU A 233 -8.58 24.57 -16.18
N THR A 234 -8.81 25.65 -15.42
CA THR A 234 -7.90 26.05 -14.34
C THR A 234 -7.87 25.00 -13.23
N ALA A 235 -9.03 24.46 -12.85
CA ALA A 235 -9.14 23.40 -11.85
C ALA A 235 -8.45 22.11 -12.31
N LEU A 236 -8.66 21.69 -13.56
CA LEU A 236 -7.92 20.58 -14.17
C LEU A 236 -6.39 20.81 -14.14
N GLY A 237 -5.94 22.03 -14.46
CA GLY A 237 -4.54 22.40 -14.41
C GLY A 237 -3.95 22.31 -13.00
N ARG A 238 -4.69 22.74 -11.97
CA ARG A 238 -4.31 22.60 -10.56
C ARG A 238 -4.24 21.13 -10.15
N THR A 239 -5.30 20.36 -10.40
CA THR A 239 -5.34 18.91 -10.13
C THR A 239 -4.16 18.19 -10.78
N PHE A 240 -3.88 18.47 -12.06
CA PHE A 240 -2.73 17.87 -12.74
C PHE A 240 -1.40 18.27 -12.10
N ASN A 241 -1.23 19.54 -11.72
CA ASN A 241 -0.02 20.00 -11.05
C ASN A 241 0.16 19.35 -9.66
N ASP A 242 -0.93 19.16 -8.92
CA ASP A 242 -0.92 18.50 -7.61
C ASP A 242 -0.50 17.03 -7.73
N ILE A 243 -1.13 16.28 -8.65
CA ILE A 243 -0.76 14.88 -8.94
C ILE A 243 0.72 14.80 -9.34
N ARG A 244 1.18 15.73 -10.19
CA ARG A 244 2.58 15.80 -10.63
C ARG A 244 3.53 16.06 -9.46
N GLN A 245 3.19 17.01 -8.58
CA GLN A 245 4.01 17.30 -7.40
C GLN A 245 4.08 16.10 -6.46
N THR A 246 2.94 15.46 -6.16
CA THR A 246 2.90 14.23 -5.35
C THR A 246 3.72 13.11 -5.97
N TYR A 247 3.66 12.93 -7.30
CA TYR A 247 4.44 11.91 -8.01
C TYR A 247 5.95 12.11 -7.83
N PHE A 248 6.45 13.33 -8.08
CA PHE A 248 7.90 13.60 -7.94
C PHE A 248 8.36 13.60 -6.48
N ALA A 249 7.53 14.09 -5.55
CA ALA A 249 7.83 14.04 -4.13
C ALA A 249 7.97 12.59 -3.64
N PHE A 250 7.07 11.70 -4.06
CA PHE A 250 7.10 10.29 -3.68
C PHE A 250 8.41 9.59 -4.08
N TYR A 251 8.83 9.71 -5.34
CA TYR A 251 10.10 9.11 -5.79
C TYR A 251 11.34 9.80 -5.23
N LYS A 252 11.25 11.10 -4.92
CA LYS A 252 12.33 11.82 -4.23
C LYS A 252 12.53 11.33 -2.79
N ASN A 253 11.44 10.95 -2.11
CA ASN A 253 11.47 10.42 -0.75
C ASN A 253 11.87 8.93 -0.73
N ASN A 254 11.45 8.16 -1.74
CA ASN A 254 11.70 6.73 -1.84
C ASN A 254 12.89 6.39 -2.77
N ARG A 255 14.06 6.98 -2.51
CA ARG A 255 15.22 6.89 -3.43
C ARG A 255 15.76 5.47 -3.59
N ASP A 256 15.82 4.70 -2.52
CA ASP A 256 16.40 3.36 -2.54
C ASP A 256 15.49 2.39 -3.31
N SER A 257 14.19 2.42 -3.03
CA SER A 257 13.17 1.70 -3.79
C SER A 257 13.17 2.11 -5.27
N PHE A 258 13.38 3.40 -5.56
CA PHE A 258 13.52 3.90 -6.93
C PHE A 258 14.78 3.36 -7.61
N ALA A 259 15.93 3.34 -6.93
CA ALA A 259 17.16 2.79 -7.47
C ALA A 259 17.01 1.29 -7.79
N LEU A 260 16.40 0.52 -6.88
CA LEU A 260 16.11 -0.90 -7.11
C LEU A 260 15.18 -1.09 -8.31
N HIS A 261 14.10 -0.31 -8.40
CA HIS A 261 13.17 -0.34 -9.51
C HIS A 261 13.87 0.00 -10.85
N LEU A 262 14.75 1.00 -10.86
CA LEU A 262 15.51 1.41 -12.03
C LEU A 262 16.47 0.31 -12.48
N VAL A 263 17.22 -0.29 -11.55
CA VAL A 263 18.14 -1.41 -11.84
C VAL A 263 17.37 -2.60 -12.41
N ALA A 264 16.25 -2.99 -11.80
CA ALA A 264 15.39 -4.06 -12.29
C ALA A 264 14.87 -3.76 -13.71
N THR A 265 14.44 -2.52 -13.96
CA THR A 265 13.95 -2.08 -15.27
C THR A 265 15.05 -2.11 -16.34
N LEU A 266 16.26 -1.64 -16.02
CA LEU A 266 17.42 -1.68 -16.93
C LEU A 266 17.87 -3.12 -17.22
N PHE A 267 17.80 -4.00 -16.22
CA PHE A 267 18.05 -5.43 -16.42
C PHE A 267 17.05 -6.05 -17.40
N ILE A 268 15.75 -5.82 -17.20
CA ILE A 268 14.69 -6.29 -18.11
C ILE A 268 14.90 -5.72 -19.51
N LEU A 269 15.23 -4.42 -19.62
CA LEU A 269 15.51 -3.77 -20.91
C LEU A 269 16.68 -4.44 -21.63
N SER A 270 17.75 -4.74 -20.91
CA SER A 270 18.94 -5.40 -21.45
C SER A 270 18.59 -6.78 -21.99
N VAL A 271 17.78 -7.55 -21.25
CA VAL A 271 17.25 -8.84 -21.73
C VAL A 271 16.39 -8.64 -22.97
N MET A 272 15.40 -7.75 -22.95
CA MET A 272 14.51 -7.50 -24.09
C MET A 272 15.26 -7.03 -25.34
N LEU A 273 16.27 -6.18 -25.18
CA LEU A 273 17.10 -5.71 -26.29
C LEU A 273 17.98 -6.83 -26.86
N TYR A 274 18.55 -7.68 -25.99
CA TYR A 274 19.26 -8.88 -26.43
C TYR A 274 18.34 -9.80 -27.26
N LEU A 275 17.10 -10.02 -26.81
CA LEU A 275 16.10 -10.79 -27.56
C LEU A 275 15.78 -10.16 -28.91
N TYR A 276 15.54 -8.84 -28.92
CA TYR A 276 15.29 -8.09 -30.14
C TYR A 276 16.43 -8.20 -31.16
N ILE A 277 17.68 -8.07 -30.71
CA ILE A 277 18.86 -8.19 -31.58
C ILE A 277 18.96 -9.60 -32.17
N LYS A 278 18.74 -10.65 -31.36
CA LYS A 278 18.77 -12.04 -31.84
C LYS A 278 17.66 -12.35 -32.83
N GLU A 279 16.44 -11.88 -32.56
CA GLU A 279 15.30 -12.01 -33.48
C GLU A 279 15.58 -11.30 -34.80
N ARG A 280 16.09 -10.06 -34.75
CA ARG A 280 16.42 -9.29 -35.96
C ARG A 280 17.53 -9.94 -36.80
N ARG A 281 18.46 -10.64 -36.15
CA ARG A 281 19.51 -11.43 -36.81
C ARG A 281 19.04 -12.80 -37.29
N GLY A 282 17.79 -13.19 -37.01
CA GLY A 282 17.24 -14.50 -37.33
C GLY A 282 17.88 -15.65 -36.55
N THR A 283 18.65 -15.35 -35.50
CA THR A 283 19.40 -16.35 -34.72
C THR A 283 18.69 -16.76 -33.42
N LEU A 284 17.46 -16.26 -33.21
CA LEU A 284 16.68 -16.60 -32.02
C LEU A 284 16.18 -18.05 -32.06
N PHE A 285 15.74 -18.52 -33.23
CA PHE A 285 15.32 -19.90 -33.48
C PHE A 285 15.95 -20.47 -34.75
N ILE A 286 16.25 -21.78 -34.72
CA ILE A 286 16.78 -22.53 -35.86
C ILE A 286 15.68 -22.84 -36.88
N LYS A 287 14.44 -23.06 -36.42
CA LYS A 287 13.24 -23.25 -37.26
C LYS A 287 12.09 -22.41 -36.71
N TYR A 288 11.45 -21.62 -37.58
CA TYR A 288 10.25 -20.85 -37.25
C TYR A 288 9.02 -21.56 -37.81
N ASP A 289 8.14 -22.03 -36.94
CA ASP A 289 6.76 -22.33 -37.33
C ASP A 289 5.88 -21.06 -37.17
N ASP A 290 4.66 -21.10 -37.71
CA ASP A 290 3.73 -19.97 -37.66
C ASP A 290 3.29 -19.64 -36.22
N SER A 291 3.34 -20.62 -35.30
CA SER A 291 3.00 -20.43 -33.88
C SER A 291 4.05 -19.59 -33.13
N ILE A 292 5.34 -19.76 -33.47
CA ILE A 292 6.46 -19.02 -32.91
C ILE A 292 6.43 -17.58 -33.43
N ARG A 293 6.17 -17.36 -34.73
CA ARG A 293 6.10 -16.01 -35.31
C ARG A 293 5.02 -15.15 -34.68
N GLY A 294 3.84 -15.71 -34.43
CA GLY A 294 2.74 -15.01 -33.76
C GLY A 294 3.05 -14.68 -32.29
N SER A 295 3.84 -15.51 -31.61
CA SER A 295 4.17 -15.37 -30.19
C SER A 295 5.31 -14.38 -29.92
N LEU A 296 6.07 -13.95 -30.94
CA LEU A 296 7.23 -13.05 -30.81
C LEU A 296 6.93 -11.58 -31.11
N SER A 297 5.66 -11.20 -31.28
CA SER A 297 5.28 -9.81 -31.59
C SER A 297 5.82 -8.81 -30.56
N PHE A 298 5.86 -9.18 -29.28
CA PHE A 298 6.35 -8.34 -28.18
C PHE A 298 7.86 -8.06 -28.30
N VAL A 299 8.63 -9.00 -28.84
CA VAL A 299 10.09 -8.85 -29.04
C VAL A 299 10.38 -7.72 -30.02
N ARG A 300 9.47 -7.42 -30.95
CA ARG A 300 9.59 -6.29 -31.88
C ARG A 300 9.45 -4.93 -31.19
N SER A 301 8.93 -4.89 -29.96
CA SER A 301 8.75 -3.69 -29.13
C SER A 301 9.48 -3.81 -27.79
N PRO A 302 10.83 -3.92 -27.77
CA PRO A 302 11.57 -4.23 -26.54
C PRO A 302 11.36 -3.20 -25.43
N VAL A 303 11.28 -1.90 -25.77
CA VAL A 303 11.01 -0.82 -24.81
C VAL A 303 9.61 -0.96 -24.21
N ALA A 304 8.58 -1.17 -25.04
CA ALA A 304 7.21 -1.30 -24.55
C ALA A 304 7.01 -2.56 -23.69
N ALA A 305 7.60 -3.69 -24.10
CA ALA A 305 7.57 -4.92 -23.31
C ALA A 305 8.27 -4.72 -21.94
N THR A 306 9.40 -4.01 -21.94
CA THR A 306 10.11 -3.65 -20.70
C THR A 306 9.24 -2.82 -19.77
N VAL A 307 8.58 -1.78 -20.29
CA VAL A 307 7.70 -0.91 -19.49
C VAL A 307 6.55 -1.71 -18.89
N VAL A 308 5.88 -2.57 -19.66
CA VAL A 308 4.80 -3.42 -19.16
C VAL A 308 5.30 -4.34 -18.04
N LEU A 309 6.45 -5.00 -18.21
CA LEU A 309 7.03 -5.88 -17.19
C LEU A 309 7.51 -5.11 -15.95
N SER A 310 8.09 -3.93 -16.14
CA SER A 310 8.54 -3.04 -15.06
C SER A 310 7.36 -2.60 -14.19
N VAL A 311 6.22 -2.25 -14.79
CA VAL A 311 5.01 -1.86 -14.05
C VAL A 311 4.45 -2.99 -13.20
N LEU A 312 4.55 -4.25 -13.62
CA LEU A 312 4.13 -5.40 -12.81
C LEU A 312 4.93 -5.53 -11.51
N ILE A 313 6.20 -5.10 -11.51
CA ILE A 313 7.08 -5.19 -10.35
C ILE A 313 6.82 -4.03 -9.37
N ILE A 314 6.18 -2.93 -9.81
CA ILE A 314 5.85 -1.78 -8.94
C ILE A 314 5.06 -2.21 -7.71
N ALA A 315 4.11 -3.15 -7.85
CA ALA A 315 3.32 -3.61 -6.71
C ALA A 315 4.13 -4.36 -5.63
N ALA A 316 5.25 -4.97 -6.01
CA ALA A 316 6.14 -5.64 -5.07
C ALA A 316 7.14 -4.66 -4.39
N ILE A 317 7.56 -3.61 -5.11
CA ILE A 317 8.54 -2.63 -4.60
C ILE A 317 7.86 -1.52 -3.78
N TYR A 318 6.63 -1.16 -4.12
CA TYR A 318 5.88 -0.07 -3.49
C TYR A 318 4.49 -0.56 -3.03
N PRO A 319 4.41 -1.20 -1.85
CA PRO A 319 3.14 -1.63 -1.26
C PRO A 319 2.21 -0.44 -0.98
N GLU A 320 2.76 0.65 -0.42
CA GLU A 320 2.03 1.85 0.04
C GLU A 320 2.25 3.02 -0.93
N ARG A 321 1.78 2.87 -2.17
CA ARG A 321 1.89 3.95 -3.17
C ARG A 321 0.66 4.87 -3.14
N PRO A 322 0.85 6.20 -3.17
CA PRO A 322 -0.26 7.14 -3.35
C PRO A 322 -1.00 6.92 -4.67
N ALA A 323 -2.30 7.24 -4.71
CA ALA A 323 -3.11 7.13 -5.93
C ALA A 323 -2.51 7.91 -7.12
N ALA A 324 -1.89 9.07 -6.86
CA ALA A 324 -1.19 9.87 -7.90
C ALA A 324 -0.05 9.10 -8.58
N VAL A 325 0.68 8.27 -7.82
CA VAL A 325 1.75 7.42 -8.35
C VAL A 325 1.18 6.28 -9.17
N ALA A 326 0.08 5.68 -8.71
CA ALA A 326 -0.63 4.66 -9.48
C ALA A 326 -1.12 5.22 -10.82
N TYR A 327 -1.69 6.44 -10.84
CA TYR A 327 -2.21 7.07 -12.05
C TYR A 327 -1.17 7.19 -13.17
N PHE A 328 -0.03 7.84 -12.90
CA PHE A 328 1.02 8.01 -13.92
C PHE A 328 1.60 6.67 -14.38
N ASN A 329 1.77 5.71 -13.47
CA ASN A 329 2.27 4.39 -13.82
C ASN A 329 1.30 3.62 -14.72
N VAL A 330 0.00 3.72 -14.46
CA VAL A 330 -1.03 3.13 -15.34
C VAL A 330 -1.03 3.82 -16.70
N LEU A 331 -0.90 5.15 -16.76
CA LEU A 331 -0.87 5.88 -18.03
C LEU A 331 0.37 5.50 -18.88
N ILE A 332 1.54 5.39 -18.24
CA ILE A 332 2.77 4.91 -18.88
C ILE A 332 2.59 3.46 -19.36
N ALA A 333 1.98 2.59 -18.55
CA ALA A 333 1.66 1.22 -18.92
C ALA A 333 0.73 1.16 -20.13
N LEU A 334 -0.35 1.95 -20.14
CA LEU A 334 -1.31 2.01 -21.25
C LEU A 334 -0.63 2.43 -22.55
N MET A 335 0.26 3.42 -22.51
CA MET A 335 1.01 3.82 -23.69
C MET A 335 1.90 2.68 -24.23
N ALA A 336 2.57 1.95 -23.34
CA ALA A 336 3.35 0.77 -23.72
C ALA A 336 2.48 -0.37 -24.27
N LEU A 337 1.32 -0.62 -23.66
CA LEU A 337 0.34 -1.60 -24.13
C LEU A 337 -0.14 -1.27 -25.55
N LEU A 338 -0.49 -0.01 -25.81
CA LEU A 338 -0.87 0.47 -27.15
C LEU A 338 0.25 0.26 -28.17
N CYS A 339 1.52 0.49 -27.79
CA CYS A 339 2.65 0.24 -28.68
C CYS A 339 2.79 -1.24 -29.06
N ILE A 340 2.45 -2.16 -28.15
CA ILE A 340 2.46 -3.61 -28.42
C ILE A 340 1.25 -3.98 -29.30
N ILE A 341 0.06 -3.50 -28.96
CA ILE A 341 -1.17 -3.74 -29.73
C ILE A 341 -1.01 -3.23 -31.17
N TYR A 342 -0.45 -2.03 -31.36
CA TYR A 342 -0.22 -1.44 -32.69
C TYR A 342 0.56 -2.37 -33.64
N ARG A 343 1.52 -3.13 -33.09
CA ARG A 343 2.38 -4.01 -33.88
C ARG A 343 1.87 -5.45 -33.99
N SER A 344 0.83 -5.80 -33.24
CA SER A 344 0.36 -7.19 -33.12
C SER A 344 -1.10 -7.41 -33.49
N ALA A 345 -1.97 -6.41 -33.33
CA ALA A 345 -3.40 -6.50 -33.57
C ALA A 345 -3.81 -5.89 -34.92
N ASP A 346 -5.02 -6.25 -35.38
CA ASP A 346 -5.64 -5.60 -36.53
C ASP A 346 -5.86 -4.11 -36.25
N ARG A 347 -5.61 -3.27 -37.27
CA ARG A 347 -5.81 -1.81 -37.23
C ARG A 347 -7.21 -1.44 -36.76
N LYS A 348 -8.21 -2.28 -37.03
CA LYS A 348 -9.59 -2.05 -36.58
C LYS A 348 -9.75 -2.14 -35.06
N LEU A 349 -9.02 -3.04 -34.38
CA LEU A 349 -9.04 -3.17 -32.92
C LEU A 349 -8.22 -2.07 -32.24
N MET A 350 -7.23 -1.52 -32.93
CA MET A 350 -6.40 -0.42 -32.42
C MET A 350 -7.22 0.83 -32.06
N GLY A 351 -8.24 1.16 -32.87
CA GLY A 351 -9.11 2.30 -32.59
C GLY A 351 -9.84 2.17 -31.25
N TYR A 352 -10.34 0.97 -30.93
CA TYR A 352 -11.01 0.70 -29.66
C TYR A 352 -10.04 0.66 -28.47
N ALA A 353 -8.84 0.11 -28.67
CA ALA A 353 -7.80 0.13 -27.63
C ALA A 353 -7.40 1.57 -27.28
N PHE A 354 -7.18 2.41 -28.30
CA PHE A 354 -6.89 3.83 -28.11
C PHE A 354 -8.05 4.57 -27.44
N LEU A 355 -9.29 4.32 -27.87
CA LEU A 355 -10.49 4.87 -27.25
C LEU A 355 -10.54 4.54 -25.76
N LEU A 356 -10.40 3.27 -25.38
CA LEU A 356 -10.41 2.84 -23.97
C LEU A 356 -9.30 3.51 -23.15
N ALA A 357 -8.08 3.62 -23.70
CA ALA A 357 -6.97 4.27 -23.00
C ALA A 357 -7.22 5.77 -22.78
N VAL A 358 -7.72 6.49 -23.80
CA VAL A 358 -8.06 7.92 -23.68
C VAL A 358 -9.21 8.12 -22.71
N MET A 359 -10.25 7.30 -22.80
CA MET A 359 -11.39 7.34 -21.89
C MET A 359 -10.97 7.08 -20.44
N PHE A 360 -10.10 6.10 -20.19
CA PHE A 360 -9.54 5.85 -18.87
C PHE A 360 -8.78 7.08 -18.35
N ALA A 361 -7.89 7.67 -19.16
CA ALA A 361 -7.10 8.84 -18.78
C ALA A 361 -7.98 10.06 -18.46
N ILE A 362 -8.99 10.34 -19.30
CA ILE A 362 -9.93 11.44 -19.08
C ILE A 362 -10.79 11.17 -17.83
N GLY A 363 -11.37 9.97 -17.74
CA GLY A 363 -12.25 9.61 -16.63
C GLY A 363 -11.53 9.68 -15.29
N ASP A 364 -10.30 9.18 -15.21
CA ASP A 364 -9.53 9.25 -13.97
C ASP A 364 -9.10 10.68 -13.62
N LEU A 365 -8.67 11.49 -14.60
CA LEU A 365 -8.31 12.89 -14.37
C LEU A 365 -9.50 13.74 -13.90
N VAL A 366 -10.65 13.62 -14.58
CA VAL A 366 -11.86 14.39 -14.28
C VAL A 366 -12.42 14.02 -12.90
N ASN A 367 -12.29 12.75 -12.51
CA ASN A 367 -12.65 12.28 -11.17
C ASN A 367 -11.84 12.91 -10.03
N GLN A 368 -10.72 13.55 -10.34
CA GLN A 368 -9.86 14.20 -9.34
C GLN A 368 -10.10 15.71 -9.25
N VAL A 369 -11.04 16.26 -10.03
CA VAL A 369 -11.46 17.66 -9.97
C VAL A 369 -12.52 17.84 -8.89
N ILE A 370 -12.38 18.90 -8.08
CA ILE A 370 -13.31 19.24 -6.98
C ILE A 370 -14.09 20.50 -7.37
N GLY A 371 -15.39 20.54 -7.05
CA GLY A 371 -16.24 21.73 -7.21
C GLY A 371 -16.92 21.90 -8.58
N PHE A 372 -16.96 20.86 -9.42
CA PHE A 372 -17.55 20.88 -10.76
C PHE A 372 -18.45 19.64 -11.00
N GLU A 373 -19.37 19.38 -10.09
CA GLU A 373 -20.11 18.12 -10.05
C GLU A 373 -21.03 17.93 -11.26
N ALA A 374 -21.78 18.96 -11.66
CA ALA A 374 -22.68 18.89 -12.82
C ALA A 374 -21.89 18.65 -14.12
N GLU A 375 -20.73 19.29 -14.26
CA GLU A 375 -19.84 19.16 -15.39
C GLU A 375 -19.20 17.77 -15.45
N ILE A 376 -18.70 17.27 -14.32
CA ILE A 376 -18.14 15.93 -14.18
C ILE A 376 -19.22 14.89 -14.55
N ARG A 377 -20.46 15.09 -14.08
CA ARG A 377 -21.62 14.23 -14.43
C ARG A 377 -21.89 14.20 -15.92
N LEU A 378 -21.85 15.35 -16.59
CA LEU A 378 -22.03 15.44 -18.05
C LEU A 378 -20.88 14.74 -18.79
N ILE A 379 -19.64 14.92 -18.35
CA ILE A 379 -18.48 14.24 -18.95
C ILE A 379 -18.64 12.72 -18.81
N TRP A 380 -19.01 12.21 -17.64
CA TRP A 380 -19.26 10.79 -17.44
C TRP A 380 -20.43 10.26 -18.25
N PHE A 381 -21.49 11.06 -18.43
CA PHE A 381 -22.59 10.71 -19.33
C PHE A 381 -22.09 10.52 -20.78
N ILE A 382 -21.31 11.48 -21.29
CA ILE A 382 -20.74 11.43 -22.65
C ILE A 382 -19.79 10.24 -22.79
N LEU A 383 -18.88 10.04 -21.83
CA LEU A 383 -17.96 8.90 -21.83
C LEU A 383 -18.74 7.57 -21.85
N THR A 384 -19.74 7.42 -20.99
CA THR A 384 -20.58 6.21 -20.92
C THR A 384 -21.30 5.96 -22.25
N LEU A 385 -21.85 7.00 -22.88
CA LEU A 385 -22.50 6.91 -24.17
C LEU A 385 -21.54 6.46 -25.27
N VAL A 386 -20.36 7.09 -25.36
CA VAL A 386 -19.33 6.74 -26.34
C VAL A 386 -18.85 5.30 -26.16
N LEU A 387 -18.62 4.85 -24.92
CA LEU A 387 -18.24 3.47 -24.63
C LEU A 387 -19.34 2.48 -25.02
N MET A 388 -20.60 2.78 -24.69
CA MET A 388 -21.74 1.93 -25.04
C MET A 388 -21.85 1.77 -26.56
N LEU A 389 -21.74 2.86 -27.32
CA LEU A 389 -21.77 2.84 -28.78
C LEU A 389 -20.59 2.04 -29.36
N ALA A 390 -19.39 2.21 -28.81
CA ALA A 390 -18.21 1.47 -29.22
C ALA A 390 -18.32 -0.03 -28.94
N LEU A 391 -18.89 -0.44 -27.80
CA LEU A 391 -19.14 -1.85 -27.50
C LEU A 391 -20.24 -2.41 -28.41
N PHE A 392 -21.28 -1.63 -28.69
CA PHE A 392 -22.33 -2.04 -29.61
C PHE A 392 -21.79 -2.32 -31.03
N THR A 393 -20.88 -1.51 -31.55
CA THR A 393 -20.25 -1.77 -32.86
C THR A 393 -19.37 -3.02 -32.88
N ILE A 394 -18.76 -3.38 -31.73
CA ILE A 394 -17.97 -4.60 -31.57
C ILE A 394 -18.86 -5.85 -31.50
N PHE A 395 -19.91 -5.83 -30.67
CA PHE A 395 -20.69 -7.01 -30.30
C PHE A 395 -21.99 -7.23 -31.11
N ARG A 396 -22.41 -6.28 -31.95
CA ARG A 396 -23.57 -6.48 -32.82
C ARG A 396 -23.38 -7.67 -33.78
N PRO A 397 -24.46 -8.34 -34.22
CA PRO A 397 -24.40 -9.24 -35.36
C PRO A 397 -23.83 -8.52 -36.60
N GLY A 398 -22.92 -9.12 -37.35
CA GLY A 398 -22.12 -8.45 -38.39
C GLY A 398 -20.90 -7.72 -37.86
N GLY A 399 -20.61 -7.82 -36.56
CA GLY A 399 -19.61 -7.02 -35.85
C GLY A 399 -18.15 -7.40 -36.13
N LEU A 400 -17.24 -6.63 -35.52
CA LEU A 400 -15.79 -6.77 -35.73
C LEU A 400 -15.25 -8.17 -35.38
N LEU A 401 -15.90 -8.83 -34.41
CA LEU A 401 -15.45 -10.11 -33.85
C LEU A 401 -16.08 -11.33 -34.53
N GLU A 402 -17.06 -11.16 -35.43
CA GLU A 402 -17.70 -12.29 -36.12
C GLU A 402 -16.76 -13.02 -37.08
N HIS A 403 -15.80 -12.28 -37.65
CA HIS A 403 -14.81 -12.81 -38.59
C HIS A 403 -13.56 -13.38 -37.88
N TYR A 404 -13.53 -13.31 -36.55
CA TYR A 404 -12.42 -13.84 -35.74
C TYR A 404 -12.80 -15.22 -35.19
N GLU A 405 -12.07 -16.26 -35.58
CA GLU A 405 -12.10 -17.59 -34.95
C GLU A 405 -11.69 -17.46 -33.46
N PRO A 406 -12.64 -17.41 -32.50
CA PRO A 406 -12.32 -17.01 -31.15
C PRO A 406 -11.77 -18.22 -30.38
N LYS A 407 -10.61 -18.03 -29.73
CA LYS A 407 -10.13 -18.97 -28.71
C LYS A 407 -11.21 -19.18 -27.64
N ARG A 408 -11.24 -20.33 -26.97
CA ARG A 408 -12.29 -20.71 -25.99
C ARG A 408 -12.59 -19.63 -24.95
N TRP A 409 -11.58 -18.94 -24.44
CA TRP A 409 -11.74 -17.85 -23.47
C TRP A 409 -12.33 -16.57 -24.08
N LEU A 410 -12.05 -16.28 -25.37
CA LEU A 410 -12.62 -15.13 -26.07
C LEU A 410 -14.13 -15.32 -26.33
N LYS A 411 -14.59 -16.58 -26.45
CA LYS A 411 -16.03 -16.90 -26.51
C LYS A 411 -16.77 -16.53 -25.22
N LEU A 412 -16.12 -16.68 -24.05
CA LEU A 412 -16.70 -16.27 -22.78
C LEU A 412 -16.87 -14.75 -22.73
N VAL A 413 -15.84 -14.01 -23.16
CA VAL A 413 -15.85 -12.53 -23.23
C VAL A 413 -16.93 -12.04 -24.20
N LEU A 414 -17.08 -12.70 -25.35
CA LEU A 414 -18.14 -12.42 -26.33
C LEU A 414 -19.55 -12.60 -25.74
N ARG A 415 -19.75 -13.59 -24.86
CA ARG A 415 -21.03 -13.80 -24.17
C ARG A 415 -21.31 -12.76 -23.09
N LEU A 416 -20.27 -12.20 -22.48
CA LEU A 416 -20.38 -11.16 -21.46
C LEU A 416 -20.50 -9.74 -22.05
N GLY A 417 -20.17 -9.54 -23.33
CA GLY A 417 -20.29 -8.25 -24.02
C GLY A 417 -21.66 -7.57 -23.90
N PRO A 418 -22.78 -8.29 -24.14
CA PRO A 418 -24.13 -7.74 -23.96
C PRO A 418 -24.43 -7.27 -22.52
N LEU A 419 -23.87 -7.95 -21.51
CA LEU A 419 -24.02 -7.53 -20.12
C LEU A 419 -23.35 -6.18 -19.89
N ALA A 420 -22.15 -5.95 -20.44
CA ALA A 420 -21.49 -4.65 -20.34
C ALA A 420 -22.31 -3.52 -20.98
N ILE A 421 -22.92 -3.78 -22.16
CA ILE A 421 -23.81 -2.80 -22.82
C ILE A 421 -25.03 -2.51 -21.95
N PHE A 422 -25.64 -3.54 -21.36
CA PHE A 422 -26.77 -3.39 -20.45
C PHE A 422 -26.41 -2.54 -19.22
N LEU A 423 -25.27 -2.82 -18.57
CA LEU A 423 -24.80 -2.04 -17.41
C LEU A 423 -24.57 -0.56 -17.77
N LEU A 424 -24.01 -0.28 -18.95
CA LEU A 424 -23.83 1.10 -19.44
C LEU A 424 -25.16 1.79 -19.77
N ALA A 425 -26.14 1.06 -20.31
CA ALA A 425 -27.48 1.59 -20.54
C ALA A 425 -28.18 1.96 -19.21
N VAL A 426 -28.11 1.08 -18.21
CA VAL A 426 -28.61 1.36 -16.85
C VAL A 426 -27.87 2.56 -16.26
N SER A 427 -26.55 2.65 -16.44
CA SER A 427 -25.74 3.79 -16.00
C SER A 427 -26.21 5.13 -16.61
N LEU A 428 -26.49 5.17 -17.90
CA LEU A 428 -26.99 6.38 -18.56
C LEU A 428 -28.35 6.82 -18.01
N LEU A 429 -29.27 5.86 -17.83
CA LEU A 429 -30.59 6.13 -17.26
C LEU A 429 -30.49 6.61 -15.81
N ALA A 430 -29.64 5.96 -15.01
CA ALA A 430 -29.39 6.35 -13.62
C ALA A 430 -28.92 7.81 -13.52
N ASN A 431 -27.94 8.24 -14.33
CA ASN A 431 -27.47 9.64 -14.31
C ASN A 431 -28.58 10.63 -14.69
N LEU A 432 -29.36 10.27 -15.71
CA LEU A 432 -30.45 11.10 -16.21
C LEU A 432 -31.50 11.38 -15.14
N PHE A 433 -31.84 10.37 -14.33
CA PHE A 433 -32.84 10.47 -13.26
C PHE A 433 -32.29 10.92 -11.89
N GLY A 434 -31.00 11.24 -11.79
CA GLY A 434 -30.38 11.73 -10.55
C GLY A 434 -29.85 10.65 -9.61
N TYR A 435 -29.60 9.44 -10.12
CA TYR A 435 -28.85 8.37 -9.44
C TYR A 435 -27.39 8.38 -9.90
N TYR A 436 -26.65 9.44 -9.55
CA TYR A 436 -25.31 9.69 -10.04
C TYR A 436 -24.31 8.64 -9.53
N HIS A 437 -24.29 8.33 -8.23
CA HIS A 437 -23.37 7.34 -7.67
C HIS A 437 -23.52 5.98 -8.34
N LEU A 438 -24.76 5.51 -8.55
CA LEU A 438 -25.03 4.26 -9.29
C LEU A 438 -24.50 4.34 -10.71
N SER A 439 -24.82 5.43 -11.41
CA SER A 439 -24.36 5.66 -12.79
C SER A 439 -22.84 5.61 -12.89
N HIS A 440 -22.16 6.42 -12.08
CA HIS A 440 -20.72 6.53 -12.04
C HIS A 440 -20.07 5.19 -11.68
N LYS A 441 -20.62 4.49 -10.68
CA LYS A 441 -20.13 3.18 -10.29
C LYS A 441 -20.18 2.19 -11.46
N LEU A 442 -21.33 2.05 -12.11
CA LEU A 442 -21.53 1.15 -13.25
C LEU A 442 -20.61 1.48 -14.43
N SER A 443 -20.54 2.76 -14.83
CA SER A 443 -19.74 3.19 -15.98
C SER A 443 -18.24 3.08 -15.71
N ASN A 444 -17.78 3.60 -14.57
CA ASN A 444 -16.37 3.55 -14.18
C ASN A 444 -15.90 2.10 -13.97
N ALA A 445 -16.70 1.26 -13.29
CA ALA A 445 -16.35 -0.14 -13.10
C ALA A 445 -16.28 -0.90 -14.43
N THR A 446 -17.20 -0.64 -15.36
CA THR A 446 -17.18 -1.25 -16.70
C THR A 446 -15.95 -0.81 -17.49
N LEU A 447 -15.64 0.50 -17.50
CA LEU A 447 -14.48 1.06 -18.19
C LEU A 447 -13.16 0.47 -17.64
N ILE A 448 -12.98 0.46 -16.32
CA ILE A 448 -11.80 -0.11 -15.65
C ILE A 448 -11.70 -1.61 -15.96
N SER A 449 -12.80 -2.36 -15.87
CA SER A 449 -12.83 -3.81 -16.15
C SER A 449 -12.38 -4.13 -17.58
N LEU A 450 -12.82 -3.36 -18.57
CA LEU A 450 -12.41 -3.50 -19.97
C LEU A 450 -10.95 -3.10 -20.19
N THR A 451 -10.48 -2.09 -19.47
CA THR A 451 -9.09 -1.61 -19.54
C THR A 451 -8.13 -2.64 -18.94
N ILE A 452 -8.47 -3.23 -17.79
CA ILE A 452 -7.69 -4.33 -17.18
C ILE A 452 -7.72 -5.56 -18.09
N PHE A 453 -8.88 -5.88 -18.68
CA PHE A 453 -8.98 -6.99 -19.64
C PHE A 453 -8.01 -6.81 -20.82
N MET A 454 -7.97 -5.61 -21.40
CA MET A 454 -7.02 -5.27 -22.47
C MET A 454 -5.57 -5.41 -21.99
N ALA A 455 -5.24 -4.84 -20.84
CA ALA A 455 -3.90 -4.90 -20.26
C ALA A 455 -3.44 -6.34 -20.04
N PHE A 456 -4.29 -7.17 -19.44
CA PHE A 456 -3.99 -8.57 -19.17
C PHE A 456 -3.89 -9.41 -20.44
N GLY A 457 -4.68 -9.09 -21.47
CA GLY A 457 -4.53 -9.69 -22.79
C GLY A 457 -3.14 -9.49 -23.39
N VAL A 458 -2.58 -8.28 -23.26
CA VAL A 458 -1.22 -7.98 -23.72
C VAL A 458 -0.17 -8.62 -22.82
N ILE A 459 -0.35 -8.59 -21.50
CA ILE A 459 0.56 -9.25 -20.55
C ILE A 459 0.61 -10.76 -20.83
N ALA A 460 -0.53 -11.40 -21.06
CA ALA A 460 -0.61 -12.80 -21.48
C ALA A 460 0.15 -13.05 -22.79
N MET A 461 0.09 -12.11 -23.74
CA MET A 461 0.85 -12.20 -24.98
C MET A 461 2.36 -12.15 -24.74
N VAL A 462 2.84 -11.22 -23.91
CA VAL A 462 4.25 -11.08 -23.56
C VAL A 462 4.75 -12.32 -22.81
N LEU A 463 4.05 -12.73 -21.75
CA LEU A 463 4.43 -13.90 -20.94
C LEU A 463 4.36 -15.19 -21.75
N GLY A 464 3.30 -15.38 -22.53
CA GLY A 464 3.17 -16.54 -23.41
C GLY A 464 4.28 -16.61 -24.47
N GLY A 465 4.69 -15.45 -25.00
CA GLY A 465 5.82 -15.33 -25.90
C GLY A 465 7.16 -15.68 -25.24
N LEU A 466 7.40 -15.19 -24.02
CA LEU A 466 8.57 -15.56 -23.22
C LEU A 466 8.60 -17.06 -22.90
N ILE A 467 7.47 -17.65 -22.49
CA ILE A 467 7.36 -19.09 -22.22
C ILE A 467 7.70 -19.89 -23.47
N THR A 468 7.13 -19.53 -24.63
CA THR A 468 7.44 -20.16 -25.92
C THR A 468 8.94 -20.12 -26.17
N MET A 469 9.56 -18.97 -25.92
CA MET A 469 10.98 -18.77 -26.12
C MET A 469 11.84 -19.63 -25.19
N PHE A 470 11.59 -19.60 -23.89
CA PHE A 470 12.39 -20.36 -22.92
C PHE A 470 12.24 -21.87 -23.10
N VAL A 471 11.02 -22.37 -23.31
CA VAL A 471 10.75 -23.80 -23.44
C VAL A 471 11.28 -24.34 -24.76
N ARG A 472 10.96 -23.70 -25.90
CA ARG A 472 11.38 -24.22 -27.21
C ARG A 472 12.85 -24.02 -27.49
N ARG A 473 13.46 -22.90 -27.07
CA ARG A 473 14.90 -22.69 -27.28
C ARG A 473 15.74 -23.71 -26.50
N ARG A 474 15.39 -23.97 -25.23
CA ARG A 474 16.08 -24.98 -24.41
C ARG A 474 15.84 -26.40 -24.90
N SER A 475 14.65 -26.68 -25.41
CA SER A 475 14.34 -27.99 -25.99
C SER A 475 15.16 -28.32 -27.24
N LEU A 476 15.53 -27.32 -28.04
CA LEU A 476 16.35 -27.48 -29.25
C LEU A 476 17.84 -27.75 -28.95
N GLU A 477 18.31 -27.38 -27.75
CA GLU A 477 19.69 -27.60 -27.29
C GLU A 477 19.86 -28.90 -26.47
N SER A 478 18.77 -29.62 -26.21
CA SER A 478 18.72 -30.79 -25.31
C SER A 478 18.48 -32.10 -26.09
N LYS A 479 18.97 -33.24 -25.56
CA LYS A 479 18.71 -34.59 -26.09
C LYS A 479 17.20 -34.88 -26.21
N HIS A 480 16.84 -35.71 -27.20
CA HIS A 480 15.48 -36.05 -27.72
C HIS A 480 14.29 -36.18 -26.75
N LEU A 481 14.50 -36.35 -25.43
CA LEU A 481 13.42 -36.50 -24.45
C LEU A 481 12.66 -35.19 -24.14
N LEU A 482 13.30 -34.03 -24.26
CA LEU A 482 12.62 -32.73 -24.03
C LEU A 482 11.82 -32.28 -25.25
N GLU A 483 12.18 -32.72 -26.46
CA GLU A 483 11.54 -32.35 -27.72
C GLU A 483 10.10 -32.89 -27.82
N SER A 484 9.84 -34.09 -27.29
CA SER A 484 8.50 -34.70 -27.30
C SER A 484 7.51 -34.05 -26.33
N TYR A 485 7.99 -33.49 -25.21
CA TYR A 485 7.13 -32.88 -24.18
C TYR A 485 7.10 -31.34 -24.22
N ALA A 486 8.00 -30.68 -24.97
CA ALA A 486 8.09 -29.22 -25.01
C ALA A 486 6.77 -28.53 -25.38
N LEU A 487 6.03 -29.05 -26.35
CA LEU A 487 4.72 -28.51 -26.75
C LEU A 487 3.68 -28.66 -25.65
N GLN A 488 3.70 -29.78 -24.92
CA GLN A 488 2.78 -30.02 -23.81
C GLN A 488 3.11 -29.12 -22.62
N ILE A 489 4.39 -28.97 -22.27
CA ILE A 489 4.86 -28.06 -21.22
C ILE A 489 4.50 -26.60 -21.56
N GLU A 490 4.75 -26.17 -22.80
CA GLU A 490 4.40 -24.83 -23.27
C GLU A 490 2.89 -24.57 -23.14
N ASN A 491 2.07 -25.49 -23.63
CA ASN A 491 0.62 -25.35 -23.58
C ASN A 491 0.10 -25.35 -22.14
N ASN A 492 0.64 -26.19 -21.27
CA ASN A 492 0.27 -26.24 -19.85
C ASN A 492 0.67 -24.94 -19.14
N LEU A 493 1.88 -24.43 -19.35
CA LEU A 493 2.32 -23.16 -18.75
C LEU A 493 1.48 -21.98 -19.27
N LYS A 494 1.21 -21.91 -20.57
CA LYS A 494 0.31 -20.89 -21.14
C LYS A 494 -1.11 -21.01 -20.58
N PHE A 495 -1.61 -22.22 -20.40
CA PHE A 495 -2.92 -22.46 -19.81
C PHE A 495 -2.98 -21.97 -18.36
N ILE A 496 -1.97 -22.30 -17.54
CA ILE A 496 -1.86 -21.85 -16.15
C ILE A 496 -1.78 -20.32 -16.07
N VAL A 497 -0.89 -19.69 -16.86
CA VAL A 497 -0.75 -18.23 -16.86
C VAL A 497 -2.04 -17.53 -17.31
N ASN A 498 -2.66 -17.99 -18.39
CA ASN A 498 -3.93 -17.41 -18.85
C ASN A 498 -5.05 -17.64 -17.83
N GLY A 499 -5.12 -18.81 -17.21
CA GLY A 499 -6.08 -19.12 -16.15
C GLY A 499 -5.92 -18.19 -14.96
N PHE A 500 -4.68 -18.02 -14.47
CA PHE A 500 -4.37 -17.09 -13.39
C PHE A 500 -4.74 -15.65 -13.74
N LEU A 501 -4.37 -15.16 -14.93
CA LEU A 501 -4.71 -13.80 -15.35
C LEU A 501 -6.22 -13.57 -15.47
N VAL A 502 -6.98 -14.55 -15.98
CA VAL A 502 -8.45 -14.46 -16.06
C VAL A 502 -9.08 -14.48 -14.68
N LEU A 503 -8.64 -15.36 -13.78
CA LEU A 503 -9.13 -15.41 -12.40
C LEU A 503 -8.81 -14.12 -11.64
N TYR A 504 -7.59 -13.61 -11.80
CA TYR A 504 -7.19 -12.36 -11.18
C TYR A 504 -7.93 -11.16 -11.77
N TRP A 505 -8.19 -11.15 -13.07
CA TRP A 505 -9.06 -10.15 -13.69
C TRP A 505 -10.46 -10.20 -13.10
N LEU A 506 -11.07 -11.39 -12.99
CA LEU A 506 -12.41 -11.56 -12.40
C LEU A 506 -12.44 -11.04 -10.95
N TYR A 507 -11.41 -11.36 -10.16
CA TYR A 507 -11.24 -10.82 -8.81
C TYR A 507 -11.19 -9.28 -8.80
N LEU A 508 -10.40 -8.67 -9.70
CA LEU A 508 -10.33 -7.21 -9.82
C LEU A 508 -11.64 -6.59 -10.28
N VAL A 509 -12.38 -7.26 -11.18
CA VAL A 509 -13.74 -6.84 -11.58
C VAL A 509 -14.65 -6.83 -10.36
N PHE A 510 -14.72 -7.92 -9.58
CA PHE A 510 -15.55 -7.96 -8.37
C PHE A 510 -15.16 -6.92 -7.34
N LYS A 511 -13.85 -6.69 -7.15
CA LYS A 511 -13.34 -5.62 -6.29
C LYS A 511 -13.79 -4.25 -6.80
N GLN A 512 -13.74 -4.01 -8.11
CA GLN A 512 -14.14 -2.73 -8.70
C GLN A 512 -15.65 -2.45 -8.58
N PHE A 513 -16.47 -3.51 -8.66
CA PHE A 513 -17.90 -3.43 -8.38
C PHE A 513 -18.24 -3.44 -6.88
N GLU A 514 -17.24 -3.58 -5.99
CA GLU A 514 -17.41 -3.71 -4.51
C GLU A 514 -18.26 -4.91 -4.07
N ILE A 515 -18.42 -5.92 -4.93
CA ILE A 515 -19.16 -7.15 -4.63
C ILE A 515 -18.20 -8.23 -4.09
N SER A 516 -16.90 -7.93 -3.91
CA SER A 516 -15.90 -8.90 -3.49
C SER A 516 -16.18 -9.50 -2.11
N ASN A 517 -16.68 -8.70 -1.16
CA ASN A 517 -17.02 -9.19 0.18
C ASN A 517 -18.23 -10.13 0.11
N PHE A 518 -19.26 -9.73 -0.65
CA PHE A 518 -20.43 -10.58 -0.89
C PHE A 518 -20.06 -11.91 -1.56
N VAL A 519 -19.17 -11.90 -2.54
CA VAL A 519 -18.69 -13.13 -3.19
C VAL A 519 -17.86 -13.99 -2.24
N ALA A 520 -17.01 -13.37 -1.41
CA ALA A 520 -16.20 -14.08 -0.43
C ALA A 520 -17.06 -14.72 0.67
N GLU A 521 -18.06 -13.98 1.17
CA GLU A 521 -19.06 -14.48 2.12
C GLU A 521 -19.89 -15.61 1.51
N TRP A 522 -20.43 -15.43 0.29
CA TRP A 522 -21.15 -16.48 -0.42
C TRP A 522 -20.30 -17.74 -0.64
N PHE A 523 -19.01 -17.57 -0.98
CA PHE A 523 -18.10 -18.71 -1.14
C PHE A 523 -17.80 -19.38 0.21
N ALA A 524 -17.61 -18.60 1.28
CA ALA A 524 -17.42 -19.13 2.63
C ALA A 524 -18.66 -19.90 3.09
N GLU A 525 -19.87 -19.41 2.81
CA GLU A 525 -21.14 -20.09 3.06
C GLU A 525 -21.26 -21.39 2.26
N LEU A 526 -20.87 -21.37 0.97
CA LEU A 526 -20.90 -22.55 0.10
C LEU A 526 -19.89 -23.63 0.53
N MET A 527 -18.73 -23.21 1.05
CA MET A 527 -17.71 -24.10 1.65
C MET A 527 -18.13 -24.60 3.04
N ALA A 528 -18.89 -23.80 3.79
CA ALA A 528 -19.45 -24.19 5.09
C ALA A 528 -20.69 -25.08 4.96
N MET A 529 -21.32 -25.11 3.78
CA MET A 529 -22.42 -26.02 3.49
C MET A 529 -21.85 -27.44 3.39
N SER A 530 -22.15 -28.30 4.36
CA SER A 530 -21.81 -29.71 4.28
C SER A 530 -22.65 -30.36 3.19
N TRP A 531 -21.99 -30.89 2.16
CA TRP A 531 -22.67 -31.52 1.05
C TRP A 531 -23.02 -32.96 1.47
N GLN A 532 -24.29 -33.22 1.77
CA GLN A 532 -24.81 -34.60 1.86
C GLN A 532 -25.14 -35.07 0.45
N ILE A 533 -24.27 -35.90 -0.12
CA ILE A 533 -24.58 -36.66 -1.34
C ILE A 533 -24.83 -38.11 -0.91
N GLY A 534 -26.11 -38.46 -0.72
CA GLY A 534 -26.49 -39.76 -0.16
C GLY A 534 -26.05 -39.89 1.31
N ASP A 535 -25.52 -41.04 1.70
CA ASP A 535 -25.04 -41.31 3.07
C ASP A 535 -23.64 -40.75 3.38
N VAL A 536 -23.03 -40.00 2.46
CA VAL A 536 -21.68 -39.43 2.63
C VAL A 536 -21.78 -37.92 2.81
N THR A 537 -21.46 -37.45 4.00
CA THR A 537 -21.17 -36.04 4.30
C THR A 537 -19.74 -35.72 3.88
N ILE A 538 -19.58 -34.83 2.91
CA ILE A 538 -18.30 -34.16 2.65
C ILE A 538 -18.33 -32.87 3.46
N SER A 539 -17.53 -32.84 4.53
CA SER A 539 -17.24 -31.67 5.36
C SER A 539 -16.06 -30.88 4.83
#